data_AF-A0A1I2AJF9-F1
#
_entry.id   AF-A0A1I2AJF9-F1
#
_cell.length_a   1.000
_cell.length_b   1.000
_cell.length_c   1.000
_cell.angle_alpha   90.00
_cell.angle_beta   90.00
_cell.angle_gamma   90.00
#
_symmetry.space_group_name_H-M   'P 1'
#
loop_
_entity.id
_entity.type
_entity.pdbx_description
1 polymer ?
#
loop_
_entity_poly.entity_id
_entity_poly.type
_entity_poly.pdbx_seq_one_letter_code
_entity_poly.pdbx_strand_id
1 'polypeptide(L)'
;MKSVKKCDLSVFVLIFFCCLSFTLSAQESRSGARKLSDRPYFLEHELKSKDSLFAVDTLTLKKYITFDSLDVELLKAPVLREILLGEARIGRPATYQTMVTYIAYYRQTVAYREFRENLSLFKRMESLKVNPLNWEMDKVLFNRLGFTESDLEDFKSYISSPEHADMNYKQAYIGYMNEIMAL
;
A
#
# COMPACT_ATOMS: atom_id res chain seq x y z
N MET A 1 35.57 66.53 22.35
CA MET A 1 35.86 65.60 21.24
C MET A 1 35.14 64.29 21.52
N LYS A 2 34.26 63.88 20.60
CA LYS A 2 33.49 62.62 20.45
C LYS A 2 33.29 61.67 21.66
N SER A 3 32.05 61.62 22.14
CA SER A 3 31.49 60.49 22.90
C SER A 3 31.27 59.30 21.95
N VAL A 4 31.91 58.17 22.26
CA VAL A 4 31.74 56.90 21.54
C VAL A 4 30.46 56.24 22.05
N LYS A 5 29.44 56.15 21.20
CA LYS A 5 28.21 55.42 21.50
C LYS A 5 28.54 53.93 21.63
N LYS A 6 28.28 53.36 22.81
CA LYS A 6 28.23 51.91 23.04
C LYS A 6 27.03 51.37 22.24
N CYS A 7 27.28 50.92 21.02
CA CYS A 7 26.31 50.08 20.31
C CYS A 7 26.29 48.72 21.00
N ASP A 8 25.14 48.38 21.57
CA ASP A 8 24.87 47.17 22.32
C ASP A 8 25.26 45.90 21.53
N LEU A 9 26.35 45.26 21.97
CA LEU A 9 26.79 43.92 21.55
C LEU A 9 25.68 42.87 21.69
N SER A 10 24.69 43.12 22.55
CA SER A 10 23.49 42.32 22.79
C SER A 10 22.59 42.17 21.54
N VAL A 11 22.45 43.22 20.73
CA VAL A 11 21.56 43.20 19.55
C VAL A 11 22.16 42.35 18.42
N PHE A 12 23.49 42.33 18.30
CA PHE A 12 24.20 41.56 17.28
C PHE A 12 24.13 40.05 17.53
N VAL A 13 24.17 39.62 18.80
CA VAL A 13 24.07 38.20 19.18
C VAL A 13 22.67 37.65 18.95
N LEU A 14 21.62 38.45 19.20
CA LEU A 14 20.23 38.04 19.02
C LEU A 14 19.88 37.81 17.52
N ILE A 15 20.39 38.67 16.64
CA ILE A 15 20.18 38.56 15.18
C ILE A 15 20.91 37.34 14.61
N PHE A 16 22.12 37.05 15.10
CA PHE A 16 22.88 35.87 14.66
C PHE A 16 22.20 34.56 15.07
N PHE A 17 21.56 34.51 16.25
CA PHE A 17 20.84 33.33 16.73
C PHE A 17 19.52 33.09 15.99
N CYS A 18 18.78 34.16 15.61
CA CYS A 18 17.55 34.02 14.83
C CYS A 18 17.80 33.52 13.39
N CYS A 19 18.94 33.86 12.77
CA CYS A 19 19.28 33.40 11.42
C CYS A 19 19.65 31.89 11.35
N LEU A 20 20.14 31.31 12.45
CA LEU A 20 20.48 29.88 12.53
C LEU A 20 19.26 28.96 12.62
N SER A 21 18.11 29.46 13.06
CA SER A 21 16.87 28.67 13.15
C SER A 21 16.17 28.49 11.80
N PHE A 22 16.45 29.31 10.79
CA PHE A 22 15.81 29.22 9.46
C PHE A 22 16.51 28.27 8.49
N THR A 23 17.73 27.82 8.77
CA THR A 23 18.47 26.92 7.86
C THR A 23 18.14 25.44 8.06
N LEU A 24 17.63 25.04 9.24
CA LEU A 24 17.30 23.65 9.54
C LEU A 24 16.02 23.16 8.81
N SER A 25 15.04 24.03 8.58
CA SER A 25 13.79 23.66 7.89
C SER A 25 13.89 23.62 6.35
N ALA A 26 14.98 24.11 5.76
CA ALA A 26 15.20 24.09 4.31
C ALA A 26 15.99 22.86 3.83
N GLN A 27 16.66 22.14 4.73
CA GLN A 27 17.45 20.96 4.38
C GLN A 27 16.59 19.70 4.22
N GLU A 28 15.47 19.60 4.93
CA GLU A 28 14.53 18.47 4.81
C GLU A 28 13.83 18.44 3.44
N SER A 29 13.39 19.60 2.93
CA SER A 29 12.72 19.69 1.62
C SER A 29 13.65 19.39 0.45
N ARG A 30 14.92 19.81 0.52
CA ARG A 30 15.93 19.57 -0.52
C ARG A 30 16.44 18.11 -0.54
N SER A 31 16.50 17.47 0.62
CA SER A 31 16.87 16.06 0.76
C SER A 31 15.76 15.12 0.26
N GLY A 32 14.49 15.41 0.61
CA GLY A 32 13.33 14.63 0.14
C GLY A 32 13.14 14.71 -1.37
N ALA A 33 13.25 15.90 -1.96
CA ALA A 33 13.14 16.09 -3.41
C ALA A 33 14.22 15.34 -4.20
N ARG A 34 15.44 15.18 -3.64
CA ARG A 34 16.49 14.34 -4.25
C ARG A 34 16.07 12.87 -4.29
N LYS A 35 15.54 12.34 -3.19
CA LYS A 35 15.17 10.92 -3.08
C LYS A 35 14.05 10.53 -4.06
N LEU A 36 13.11 11.44 -4.36
CA LEU A 36 12.02 11.16 -5.32
C LEU A 36 12.53 10.96 -6.76
N SER A 37 13.66 11.56 -7.11
CA SER A 37 14.29 11.40 -8.43
C SER A 37 15.09 10.11 -8.56
N ASP A 38 15.36 9.40 -7.46
CA ASP A 38 16.11 8.15 -7.48
C ASP A 38 15.30 6.99 -8.09
N ARG A 39 16.01 6.03 -8.66
CA ARG A 39 15.45 4.73 -9.03
C ARG A 39 15.26 3.87 -7.77
N PRO A 40 14.17 3.10 -7.66
CA PRO A 40 13.99 2.15 -6.57
C PRO A 40 14.95 0.97 -6.64
N TYR A 41 15.35 0.44 -5.48
CA TYR A 41 16.35 -0.62 -5.39
C TYR A 41 15.85 -1.94 -6.01
N PHE A 42 14.56 -2.25 -5.87
CA PHE A 42 13.94 -3.44 -6.46
C PHE A 42 13.95 -3.49 -8.00
N LEU A 43 14.31 -2.40 -8.70
CA LEU A 43 14.46 -2.44 -10.16
C LEU A 43 15.78 -3.07 -10.60
N GLU A 44 16.80 -2.97 -9.77
CA GLU A 44 18.15 -3.45 -10.09
C GLU A 44 18.40 -4.86 -9.53
N HIS A 45 17.47 -5.37 -8.72
CA HIS A 45 17.61 -6.63 -8.00
C HIS A 45 16.25 -7.36 -7.97
N GLU A 46 16.23 -8.66 -8.21
CA GLU A 46 15.04 -9.48 -7.94
C GLU A 46 14.88 -9.67 -6.43
N LEU A 47 14.23 -8.68 -5.78
CA LEU A 47 14.01 -8.68 -4.34
C LEU A 47 12.73 -9.41 -3.97
N LYS A 48 12.80 -10.25 -2.95
CA LYS A 48 11.65 -10.77 -2.22
C LYS A 48 11.14 -9.69 -1.26
N SER A 49 9.85 -9.74 -0.93
CA SER A 49 9.21 -8.77 -0.02
C SER A 49 9.82 -8.72 1.40
N LYS A 50 10.59 -9.73 1.79
CA LYS A 50 11.28 -9.81 3.08
C LYS A 50 12.71 -9.23 3.04
N ASP A 51 13.23 -8.88 1.86
CA ASP A 51 14.60 -8.39 1.74
C ASP A 51 14.73 -6.99 2.32
N SER A 52 15.83 -6.75 3.03
CA SER A 52 16.11 -5.47 3.69
C SER A 52 16.10 -4.28 2.71
N LEU A 53 16.58 -4.49 1.49
CA LEU A 53 16.57 -3.50 0.42
C LEU A 53 15.12 -3.16 -0.01
N PHE A 54 14.23 -4.14 -0.06
CA PHE A 54 12.83 -3.90 -0.34
C PHE A 54 12.13 -3.14 0.79
N ALA A 55 12.54 -3.39 2.04
CA ALA A 55 12.08 -2.60 3.18
C ALA A 55 12.49 -1.13 3.06
N VAL A 56 13.68 -0.82 2.53
CA VAL A 56 14.12 0.56 2.25
C VAL A 56 13.22 1.24 1.21
N ASP A 57 12.87 0.55 0.13
CA ASP A 57 11.93 1.06 -0.88
C ASP A 57 10.56 1.37 -0.27
N THR A 58 10.04 0.44 0.53
CA THR A 58 8.76 0.58 1.23
C THR A 58 8.77 1.77 2.19
N LEU A 59 9.83 1.90 3.00
CA LEU A 59 9.99 3.03 3.93
C LEU A 59 10.11 4.36 3.20
N THR A 60 10.77 4.37 2.03
CA THR A 60 10.87 5.58 1.20
C THR A 60 9.49 6.00 0.72
N LEU A 61 8.69 5.09 0.17
CA LEU A 61 7.32 5.40 -0.27
C LEU A 61 6.42 5.89 0.86
N LYS A 62 6.52 5.28 2.06
CA LYS A 62 5.74 5.67 3.25
C LYS A 62 6.04 7.08 3.76
N LYS A 63 7.17 7.68 3.38
CA LYS A 63 7.47 9.09 3.71
C LYS A 63 6.64 10.08 2.88
N TYR A 64 6.17 9.66 1.70
CA TYR A 64 5.47 10.53 0.76
C TYR A 64 3.98 10.20 0.62
N ILE A 65 3.58 8.98 0.98
CA ILE A 65 2.19 8.52 0.92
C ILE A 65 1.81 7.87 2.25
N THR A 66 0.65 8.26 2.78
CA THR A 66 0.02 7.57 3.90
C THR A 66 -0.68 6.29 3.39
N PHE A 67 -0.33 5.16 3.98
CA PHE A 67 -0.95 3.86 3.69
C PHE A 67 -1.69 3.37 4.92
N ASP A 68 -2.99 3.10 4.78
CA ASP A 68 -3.76 2.40 5.80
C ASP A 68 -3.60 0.86 5.70
N SER A 69 -4.35 0.13 6.52
CA SER A 69 -4.26 -1.34 6.60
C SER A 69 -4.68 -2.09 5.33
N LEU A 70 -5.40 -1.46 4.39
CA LEU A 70 -5.70 -2.04 3.08
C LEU A 70 -4.67 -1.58 2.04
N ASP A 71 -4.27 -0.32 2.09
CA ASP A 71 -3.33 0.25 1.13
C ASP A 71 -1.93 -0.36 1.20
N VAL A 72 -1.53 -0.93 2.34
CA VAL A 72 -0.26 -1.64 2.47
C VAL A 72 -0.10 -2.80 1.47
N GLU A 73 -1.18 -3.34 0.92
CA GLU A 73 -1.12 -4.35 -0.14
C GLU A 73 -0.51 -3.81 -1.44
N LEU A 74 -0.62 -2.50 -1.69
CA LEU A 74 0.02 -1.83 -2.83
C LEU A 74 1.55 -1.77 -2.70
N LEU A 75 2.07 -1.97 -1.49
CA LEU A 75 3.50 -1.96 -1.19
C LEU A 75 4.15 -3.35 -1.35
N LYS A 76 3.48 -4.32 -1.98
CA LYS A 76 4.10 -5.60 -2.32
C LYS A 76 5.06 -5.46 -3.49
N ALA A 77 6.20 -6.14 -3.43
CA ALA A 77 7.25 -6.03 -4.45
C ALA A 77 6.77 -6.28 -5.89
N PRO A 78 5.96 -7.32 -6.17
CA PRO A 78 5.41 -7.52 -7.52
C PRO A 78 4.52 -6.36 -7.97
N VAL A 79 3.71 -5.79 -7.07
CA VAL A 79 2.82 -4.67 -7.40
C VAL A 79 3.62 -3.42 -7.76
N LEU A 80 4.59 -3.05 -6.92
CA LEU A 80 5.45 -1.89 -7.18
C LEU A 80 6.26 -2.03 -8.48
N ARG A 81 6.70 -3.26 -8.79
CA ARG A 81 7.38 -3.58 -10.04
C ARG A 81 6.47 -3.40 -11.25
N GLU A 82 5.26 -3.95 -11.21
CA GLU A 82 4.31 -3.81 -12.32
C GLU A 82 3.87 -2.36 -12.55
N ILE A 83 3.68 -1.57 -11.48
CA ILE A 83 3.41 -0.13 -11.59
C ILE A 83 4.52 0.56 -12.39
N LEU A 84 5.79 0.36 -12.01
CA LEU A 84 6.90 1.00 -12.69
C LEU A 84 7.13 0.50 -14.11
N LEU A 85 6.95 -0.81 -14.36
CA LEU A 85 7.04 -1.35 -15.70
C LEU A 85 5.94 -0.77 -16.60
N GLY A 86 4.71 -0.64 -16.09
CA GLY A 86 3.60 -0.01 -16.80
C GLY A 86 3.89 1.45 -17.15
N GLU A 87 4.33 2.24 -16.18
CA GLU A 87 4.66 3.66 -16.40
C GLU A 87 5.88 3.83 -17.32
N ALA A 88 6.88 2.94 -17.24
CA ALA A 88 8.04 2.95 -18.13
C ALA A 88 7.66 2.64 -19.59
N ARG A 89 6.69 1.73 -19.82
CA ARG A 89 6.18 1.40 -21.16
C ARG A 89 5.51 2.59 -21.85
N ILE A 90 4.95 3.53 -21.09
CA ILE A 90 4.38 4.78 -21.62
C ILE A 90 5.40 5.94 -21.61
N GLY A 91 6.69 5.66 -21.41
CA GLY A 91 7.78 6.62 -21.53
C GLY A 91 8.08 7.43 -20.26
N ARG A 92 7.50 7.08 -19.10
CA ARG A 92 7.85 7.75 -17.83
C ARG A 92 9.13 7.18 -17.21
N PRO A 93 9.92 8.01 -16.49
CA PRO A 93 11.13 7.54 -15.83
C PRO A 93 10.78 6.61 -14.65
N ALA A 94 11.59 5.58 -14.44
CA ALA A 94 11.36 4.59 -13.39
C ALA A 94 11.90 5.05 -12.02
N THR A 95 11.23 6.02 -11.40
CA THR A 95 11.65 6.68 -10.16
C THR A 95 10.61 6.56 -9.04
N TYR A 96 10.99 6.88 -7.80
CA TYR A 96 10.02 7.00 -6.70
C TYR A 96 8.94 8.04 -6.98
N GLN A 97 9.27 9.15 -7.63
CA GLN A 97 8.29 10.17 -8.03
C GLN A 97 7.19 9.59 -8.92
N THR A 98 7.55 8.73 -9.87
CA THR A 98 6.59 8.08 -10.76
C THR A 98 5.64 7.18 -9.98
N MET A 99 6.14 6.36 -9.05
CA MET A 99 5.28 5.55 -8.17
C MET A 99 4.37 6.41 -7.30
N VAL A 100 4.91 7.47 -6.70
CA VAL A 100 4.12 8.36 -5.83
C VAL A 100 2.98 8.99 -6.61
N THR A 101 3.28 9.49 -7.81
CA THR A 101 2.31 10.12 -8.70
C THR A 101 1.26 9.10 -9.16
N TYR A 102 1.69 7.90 -9.56
CA TYR A 102 0.79 6.82 -9.97
C TYR A 102 -0.17 6.44 -8.85
N ILE A 103 0.33 6.17 -7.65
CA ILE A 103 -0.52 5.75 -6.52
C ILE A 103 -1.50 6.86 -6.15
N ALA A 104 -1.05 8.12 -6.14
CA ALA A 104 -1.93 9.26 -5.89
C ALA A 104 -3.05 9.40 -6.93
N TYR A 105 -2.76 9.14 -8.21
CA TYR A 105 -3.75 9.11 -9.27
C TYR A 105 -4.68 7.89 -9.16
N TYR A 106 -4.12 6.69 -9.01
CA TYR A 106 -4.87 5.44 -8.90
C TYR A 106 -5.91 5.50 -7.79
N ARG A 107 -5.57 6.10 -6.63
CA ARG A 107 -6.49 6.29 -5.50
C ARG A 107 -7.76 7.09 -5.81
N GLN A 108 -7.76 7.86 -6.89
CA GLN A 108 -8.91 8.65 -7.32
C GLN A 108 -9.82 7.89 -8.31
N THR A 109 -9.40 6.71 -8.74
CA THR A 109 -10.10 5.93 -9.77
C THR A 109 -11.19 5.02 -9.18
N VAL A 110 -12.15 4.63 -10.02
CA VAL A 110 -13.14 3.59 -9.68
C VAL A 110 -12.46 2.25 -9.41
N ALA A 111 -11.44 1.91 -10.20
CA ALA A 111 -10.68 0.67 -10.04
C ALA A 111 -10.02 0.54 -8.65
N TYR A 112 -9.57 1.64 -8.04
CA TYR A 112 -9.04 1.60 -6.66
C TYR A 112 -10.15 1.35 -5.63
N ARG A 113 -11.34 1.91 -5.84
CA ARG A 113 -12.49 1.66 -4.96
C ARG A 113 -12.89 0.19 -4.99
N GLU A 114 -13.03 -0.37 -6.20
CA GLU A 114 -13.33 -1.78 -6.40
C GLU A 114 -12.24 -2.68 -5.80
N PHE A 115 -10.95 -2.34 -6.01
CA PHE A 115 -9.83 -3.03 -5.39
C PHE A 115 -9.96 -3.06 -3.86
N ARG A 116 -10.28 -1.94 -3.22
CA ARG A 116 -10.44 -1.87 -1.76
C ARG A 116 -11.63 -2.66 -1.26
N GLU A 117 -12.76 -2.60 -1.95
CA GLU A 117 -13.95 -3.36 -1.60
C GLU A 117 -13.67 -4.87 -1.65
N ASN A 118 -13.06 -5.34 -2.75
CA ASN A 118 -12.67 -6.73 -2.92
C ASN A 118 -11.65 -7.18 -1.87
N LEU A 119 -10.63 -6.36 -1.60
CA LEU A 119 -9.63 -6.69 -0.59
C LEU A 119 -10.23 -6.77 0.82
N SER A 120 -11.15 -5.85 1.16
CA SER A 120 -11.87 -5.89 2.42
C SER A 120 -12.71 -7.16 2.55
N LEU A 121 -13.33 -7.60 1.46
CA LEU A 121 -14.11 -8.83 1.41
C LEU A 121 -13.22 -10.06 1.65
N PHE A 122 -12.07 -10.16 0.97
CA PHE A 122 -11.10 -11.23 1.19
C PHE A 122 -10.58 -11.27 2.63
N LYS A 123 -10.27 -10.11 3.24
CA LYS A 123 -9.84 -10.07 4.64
C LYS A 123 -10.94 -10.52 5.59
N ARG A 124 -12.21 -10.18 5.31
CA ARG A 124 -13.35 -10.69 6.08
C ARG A 124 -13.48 -12.20 5.97
N MET A 125 -13.38 -12.76 4.76
CA MET A 125 -13.42 -14.21 4.54
C MET A 125 -12.27 -14.95 5.23
N GLU A 126 -11.08 -14.34 5.31
CA GLU A 126 -9.93 -14.89 6.04
C GLU A 126 -10.16 -14.94 7.56
N SER A 127 -10.88 -13.96 8.10
CA SER A 127 -11.17 -13.87 9.54
C SER A 127 -12.32 -14.76 10.00
N LEU A 128 -13.13 -15.28 9.08
CA LEU A 128 -14.34 -16.05 9.40
C LEU A 128 -14.11 -17.53 9.12
N LYS A 129 -14.24 -18.35 10.17
CA LYS A 129 -14.26 -19.81 10.04
C LYS A 129 -15.52 -20.24 9.28
N VAL A 130 -15.39 -21.26 8.43
CA VAL A 130 -16.53 -21.89 7.76
C VAL A 130 -17.55 -22.33 8.81
N ASN A 131 -18.80 -21.90 8.64
CA ASN A 131 -19.91 -22.34 9.48
C ASN A 131 -21.18 -22.52 8.64
N PRO A 132 -21.50 -23.75 8.21
CA PRO A 132 -22.70 -24.04 7.43
C PRO A 132 -24.00 -23.62 8.12
N LEU A 133 -24.01 -23.52 9.46
CA LEU A 133 -25.18 -23.09 10.23
C LEU A 133 -25.48 -21.59 10.09
N ASN A 134 -24.46 -20.78 9.77
CA ASN A 134 -24.59 -19.35 9.54
C ASN A 134 -24.70 -18.98 8.05
N TRP A 135 -24.88 -19.98 7.18
CA TRP A 135 -24.78 -19.83 5.73
C TRP A 135 -25.63 -18.69 5.16
N GLU A 136 -26.87 -18.51 5.61
CA GLU A 136 -27.75 -17.46 5.08
C GLU A 136 -27.20 -16.04 5.27
N MET A 137 -26.41 -15.84 6.33
CA MET A 137 -25.71 -14.57 6.58
C MET A 137 -24.41 -14.49 5.79
N ASP A 138 -23.65 -15.59 5.75
CA ASP A 138 -22.30 -15.60 5.18
C ASP A 138 -22.30 -15.67 3.64
N LYS A 139 -23.38 -16.16 3.01
CA LYS A 139 -23.54 -16.22 1.55
C LYS A 139 -23.46 -14.86 0.86
N VAL A 140 -23.79 -13.79 1.59
CA VAL A 140 -23.68 -12.40 1.10
C VAL A 140 -22.24 -12.04 0.70
N LEU A 141 -21.23 -12.68 1.31
CA LEU A 141 -19.83 -12.48 0.93
C LEU A 141 -19.58 -12.97 -0.50
N PHE A 142 -20.19 -14.08 -0.88
CA PHE A 142 -20.01 -14.74 -2.17
C PHE A 142 -20.87 -14.11 -3.26
N ASN A 143 -22.06 -13.60 -2.93
CA ASN A 143 -22.86 -12.79 -3.86
C ASN A 143 -22.08 -11.56 -4.34
N ARG A 144 -21.28 -10.95 -3.46
CA ARG A 144 -20.42 -9.81 -3.80
C ARG A 144 -19.24 -10.20 -4.68
N LEU A 145 -18.86 -11.48 -4.71
CA LEU A 145 -17.88 -12.05 -5.65
C LEU A 145 -18.53 -12.45 -6.98
N GLY A 146 -19.84 -12.30 -7.13
CA GLY A 146 -20.57 -12.64 -8.36
C GLY A 146 -21.06 -14.08 -8.44
N PHE A 147 -21.11 -14.81 -7.32
CA PHE A 147 -21.70 -16.15 -7.29
C PHE A 147 -23.18 -16.08 -7.67
N THR A 148 -23.59 -16.99 -8.55
CA THR A 148 -25.00 -17.25 -8.84
C THR A 148 -25.62 -18.10 -7.73
N GLU A 149 -26.95 -18.18 -7.66
CA GLU A 149 -27.62 -19.05 -6.68
C GLU A 149 -27.19 -20.52 -6.80
N SER A 150 -26.89 -20.99 -8.03
CA SER A 150 -26.34 -22.34 -8.24
C SER A 150 -24.95 -22.47 -7.61
N ASP A 151 -24.05 -21.51 -7.86
CA ASP A 151 -22.71 -21.52 -7.28
C ASP A 151 -22.76 -21.46 -5.75
N LEU A 152 -23.73 -20.76 -5.18
CA LEU A 152 -23.95 -20.69 -3.73
C LEU A 152 -24.40 -22.04 -3.16
N GLU A 153 -25.31 -22.73 -3.82
CA GLU A 153 -25.77 -24.06 -3.39
C GLU A 153 -24.63 -25.08 -3.44
N ASP A 154 -23.89 -25.09 -4.55
CA ASP A 154 -22.73 -25.97 -4.73
C ASP A 154 -21.62 -25.65 -3.72
N PHE A 155 -21.32 -24.37 -3.53
CA PHE A 155 -20.34 -23.96 -2.53
C PHE A 155 -20.78 -24.28 -1.10
N LYS A 156 -22.07 -24.13 -0.77
CA LYS A 156 -22.61 -24.56 0.54
C LYS A 156 -22.41 -26.05 0.76
N SER A 157 -22.65 -26.86 -0.27
CA SER A 157 -22.42 -28.30 -0.24
C SER A 157 -20.93 -28.60 0.01
N TYR A 158 -20.04 -27.95 -0.75
CA TYR A 158 -18.60 -28.04 -0.60
C TYR A 158 -18.15 -27.78 0.84
N ILE A 159 -18.50 -26.63 1.41
CA ILE A 159 -18.08 -26.25 2.77
C ILE A 159 -18.74 -27.06 3.89
N SER A 160 -19.78 -27.83 3.58
CA SER A 160 -20.46 -28.70 4.56
C SER A 160 -19.73 -30.03 4.77
N SER A 161 -18.73 -30.34 3.94
CA SER A 161 -17.88 -31.53 4.14
C SER A 161 -17.09 -31.43 5.45
N PRO A 162 -16.99 -32.51 6.25
CA PRO A 162 -16.19 -32.53 7.48
C PRO A 162 -14.72 -32.15 7.27
N GLU A 163 -14.16 -32.42 6.09
CA GLU A 163 -12.77 -32.11 5.76
C GLU A 163 -12.50 -30.60 5.62
N HIS A 164 -13.55 -29.81 5.42
CA HIS A 164 -13.49 -28.35 5.29
C HIS A 164 -13.88 -27.62 6.58
N ALA A 165 -14.27 -28.35 7.64
CA ALA A 165 -14.79 -27.78 8.88
C ALA A 165 -13.79 -26.85 9.59
N ASP A 166 -12.48 -27.04 9.39
CA ASP A 166 -11.42 -26.22 9.98
C ASP A 166 -10.93 -25.07 9.10
N MET A 167 -11.45 -24.95 7.89
CA MET A 167 -11.09 -23.86 6.97
C MET A 167 -11.74 -22.54 7.35
N ASN A 168 -11.11 -21.44 6.98
CA ASN A 168 -11.80 -20.16 6.85
C ASN A 168 -12.44 -20.03 5.46
N TYR A 169 -13.37 -19.09 5.31
CA TYR A 169 -14.09 -18.90 4.04
C TYR A 169 -13.17 -18.55 2.86
N LYS A 170 -12.01 -17.92 3.09
CA LYS A 170 -11.03 -17.63 2.04
C LYS A 170 -10.35 -18.91 1.54
N GLN A 171 -9.96 -19.81 2.45
CA GLN A 171 -9.38 -21.11 2.10
C GLN A 171 -10.38 -21.97 1.36
N ALA A 172 -11.61 -22.06 1.86
CA ALA A 172 -12.69 -22.80 1.22
C ALA A 172 -12.99 -22.27 -0.18
N TYR A 173 -13.08 -20.94 -0.35
CA TYR A 173 -13.26 -20.32 -1.66
C TYR A 173 -12.16 -20.71 -2.66
N ILE A 174 -10.88 -20.59 -2.25
CA ILE A 174 -9.76 -20.94 -3.12
C ILE A 174 -9.78 -22.43 -3.48
N GLY A 175 -10.06 -23.30 -2.50
CA GLY A 175 -10.19 -24.75 -2.71
C GLY A 175 -11.27 -25.09 -3.75
N TYR A 176 -12.47 -24.54 -3.55
CA TYR A 176 -13.61 -24.73 -4.45
C TYR A 176 -13.33 -24.24 -5.87
N MET A 177 -12.78 -23.04 -6.03
CA MET A 177 -12.44 -22.53 -7.37
C MET A 177 -11.39 -23.39 -8.07
N ASN A 178 -10.41 -23.94 -7.32
CA ASN A 178 -9.43 -24.86 -7.88
C ASN A 178 -10.06 -26.18 -8.32
N GLU A 179 -11.04 -26.70 -7.59
CA GLU A 179 -11.77 -27.91 -7.97
C GLU A 179 -12.58 -27.69 -9.24
N ILE A 180 -13.30 -26.57 -9.36
CA ILE A 180 -14.05 -26.25 -10.58
C ILE A 180 -13.12 -26.04 -11.77
N MET A 181 -11.99 -25.37 -11.59
CA MET A 181 -11.03 -25.15 -12.68
C MET A 181 -10.32 -26.43 -13.14
N ALA A 182 -10.36 -27.50 -12.34
CA ALA A 182 -9.75 -28.78 -12.66
C ALA A 182 -10.73 -29.75 -13.39
N LEU A 183 -12.01 -29.41 -13.45
CA LEU A 183 -13.06 -30.10 -14.21
C LEU A 183 -13.11 -29.62 -15.66
#